data_AF-A0A2L1BUB7-F1
#
_entry.id   AF-A0A2L1BUB7-F1
#
_cell.length_a   1.000
_cell.length_b   1.000
_cell.length_c   1.000
_cell.angle_alpha   90.00
_cell.angle_beta   90.00
_cell.angle_gamma   90.00
#
_symmetry.space_group_name_H-M   'P 1'
#
loop_
_entity.id
_entity.type
_entity.pdbx_description
1 polymer ?
#
loop_
_entity_poly.entity_id
_entity_poly.type
_entity_poly.pdbx_seq_one_letter_code
_entity_poly.pdbx_strand_id
1 'polypeptide(L)'
;MQTKHKASPAFDTLSLGALAPELAKYQQEPPQMASGAVGKHGYLRLRFADRGAKSTLHEMERKVPLLVQKALYWDEEMPFLPCVPMISTSGCVLQGDRLTVEIEVDAGACAHITTQSATKIHSMDNNFAAQTQHIRVGKQAYLEFMPDQVIPHRHSRFISDTLIECDSTATVLYSEILMPGRKHHHQDERFGFDVYSSRISAKNEAGDVLFTEKLVLTPKEKPLDVVGVMGTFDIYGNVIVLTPSTCQDEILSRSRSFYSEELCHGVSRLPNGAGLIYKVLANDSTRIKKAIRDFWQTVRQVATGYSLPAPFLWKV
;
A
#
# COMPACT_ATOMS: atom_id res chain seq x y z
N MET A 1 -22.13 13.26 -20.43
CA MET A 1 -21.01 13.91 -21.14
C MET A 1 -19.74 13.25 -20.61
N GLN A 2 -19.23 12.22 -21.28
CA GLN A 2 -18.03 11.50 -20.86
C GLN A 2 -16.81 12.40 -21.11
N THR A 3 -16.27 12.98 -20.05
CA THR A 3 -14.93 13.57 -20.08
C THR A 3 -13.95 12.44 -20.39
N LYS A 4 -13.37 12.45 -21.58
CA LYS A 4 -12.22 11.60 -21.93
C LYS A 4 -11.00 12.07 -21.14
N HIS A 5 -10.93 11.74 -19.86
CA HIS A 5 -9.65 11.75 -19.17
C HIS A 5 -8.89 10.51 -19.64
N LYS A 6 -7.89 10.73 -20.51
CA LYS A 6 -6.86 9.71 -20.76
C LYS A 6 -6.19 9.46 -19.41
N ALA A 7 -6.24 8.21 -18.93
CA ALA A 7 -5.34 7.76 -17.88
C ALA A 7 -3.92 8.24 -18.23
N SER A 8 -3.20 8.76 -17.24
CA SER A 8 -1.85 9.25 -17.47
C SER A 8 -1.02 8.10 -18.08
N PRO A 9 -0.36 8.29 -19.24
CA PRO A 9 0.37 7.22 -19.93
C PRO A 9 1.53 6.62 -19.11
N ALA A 10 1.85 7.20 -17.95
CA ALA A 10 2.87 6.72 -17.03
C ALA A 10 2.46 5.47 -16.21
N PHE A 11 1.21 5.00 -16.27
CA PHE A 11 0.71 3.89 -15.44
C PHE A 11 -0.07 2.85 -16.24
N ASP A 12 0.54 2.33 -17.31
CA ASP A 12 -0.06 1.23 -18.06
C ASP A 12 0.13 -0.11 -17.33
N THR A 13 -0.82 -0.42 -16.44
CA THR A 13 -0.87 -1.71 -15.74
C THR A 13 -0.90 -2.89 -16.70
N LEU A 14 -1.41 -2.74 -17.93
CA LEU A 14 -1.42 -3.83 -18.91
C LEU A 14 -0.01 -4.25 -19.31
N SER A 15 0.94 -3.30 -19.31
CA SER A 15 2.35 -3.52 -19.63
C SER A 15 3.21 -3.89 -18.41
N LEU A 16 2.73 -3.63 -17.19
CA LEU A 16 3.48 -3.91 -15.96
C LEU A 16 3.78 -5.42 -15.85
N GLY A 17 5.07 -5.75 -15.70
CA GLY A 17 5.55 -7.12 -15.59
C GLY A 17 5.99 -7.76 -16.92
N ALA A 18 5.68 -7.15 -18.07
CA ALA A 18 6.09 -7.69 -19.38
C ALA A 18 7.62 -7.72 -19.56
N LEU A 19 8.31 -6.73 -18.98
CA LEU A 19 9.77 -6.61 -19.01
C LEU A 19 10.44 -6.91 -17.65
N ALA A 20 9.66 -7.35 -16.65
CA ALA A 20 10.21 -7.63 -15.32
C ALA A 20 10.95 -8.98 -15.34
N PRO A 21 12.25 -9.04 -15.04
CA PRO A 21 13.03 -10.28 -15.09
C PRO A 21 12.45 -11.40 -14.22
N GLU A 22 11.92 -11.05 -13.05
CA GLU A 22 11.30 -11.98 -12.10
C GLU A 22 10.02 -12.65 -12.64
N LEU A 23 9.40 -12.08 -13.68
CA LEU A 23 8.19 -12.58 -14.32
C LEU A 23 8.41 -13.13 -15.73
N ALA A 24 9.66 -13.16 -16.22
CA ALA A 24 9.97 -13.55 -17.60
C ALA A 24 9.45 -14.95 -17.97
N LYS A 25 9.45 -15.89 -17.01
CA LYS A 25 8.94 -17.27 -17.19
C LYS A 25 7.43 -17.42 -17.03
N TYR A 26 6.72 -16.35 -16.68
CA TYR A 26 5.29 -16.37 -16.32
C TYR A 26 4.44 -15.51 -17.27
N GLN A 27 4.76 -15.48 -18.57
CA GLN A 27 4.04 -14.67 -19.55
C GLN A 27 2.91 -15.44 -20.28
N GLN A 28 2.75 -16.73 -20.00
CA GLN A 28 1.72 -17.55 -20.63
C GLN A 28 0.32 -17.06 -20.23
N GLU A 29 -0.53 -16.77 -21.22
CA GLU A 29 -1.89 -16.28 -20.98
C GLU A 29 -2.82 -17.36 -20.42
N PRO A 30 -3.74 -17.03 -19.50
CA PRO A 30 -4.70 -17.99 -18.98
C PRO A 30 -5.69 -18.47 -20.06
N PRO A 31 -5.93 -19.78 -20.21
CA PRO A 31 -6.84 -20.31 -21.23
C PRO A 31 -8.31 -19.98 -20.96
N GLN A 32 -8.70 -19.74 -19.70
CA GLN A 32 -10.08 -19.46 -19.33
C GLN A 32 -10.51 -18.02 -19.65
N MET A 33 -9.61 -17.07 -19.42
CA MET A 33 -9.86 -15.64 -19.61
C MET A 33 -8.54 -14.88 -19.67
N ALA A 34 -8.30 -14.21 -20.80
CA ALA A 34 -7.09 -13.43 -21.07
C ALA A 34 -6.83 -12.37 -19.98
N SER A 35 -5.56 -12.07 -19.74
CA SER A 35 -5.14 -11.04 -18.80
C SER A 35 -5.70 -9.67 -19.19
N GLY A 36 -6.14 -8.89 -18.21
CA GLY A 36 -6.74 -7.57 -18.45
C GLY A 36 -8.07 -7.56 -19.23
N ALA A 37 -8.69 -8.72 -19.47
CA ALA A 37 -10.03 -8.79 -20.03
C ALA A 37 -11.09 -8.10 -19.12
N VAL A 38 -12.32 -7.99 -19.61
CA VAL A 38 -13.45 -7.45 -18.81
C VAL A 38 -13.59 -8.26 -17.52
N GLY A 39 -13.60 -7.58 -16.38
CA GLY A 39 -13.63 -8.21 -15.05
C GLY A 39 -12.25 -8.48 -14.44
N LYS A 40 -11.17 -8.47 -15.24
CA LYS A 40 -9.77 -8.57 -14.79
C LYS A 40 -9.00 -7.24 -14.85
N HIS A 41 -9.50 -6.28 -15.62
CA HIS A 41 -8.95 -4.92 -15.65
C HIS A 41 -9.77 -3.98 -14.75
N GLY A 42 -9.31 -3.84 -13.50
CA GLY A 42 -9.91 -2.97 -12.48
C GLY A 42 -9.30 -1.58 -12.45
N TYR A 43 -10.12 -0.58 -12.14
CA TYR A 43 -9.70 0.82 -12.03
C TYR A 43 -10.41 1.49 -10.87
N LEU A 44 -9.69 2.29 -10.09
CA LEU A 44 -10.27 3.14 -9.05
C LEU A 44 -9.55 4.48 -9.07
N ARG A 45 -10.30 5.58 -9.20
CA ARG A 45 -9.78 6.94 -9.05
C ARG A 45 -10.56 7.65 -7.96
N LEU A 46 -9.84 8.18 -6.98
CA LEU A 46 -10.38 8.94 -5.87
C LEU A 46 -9.71 10.30 -5.85
N ARG A 47 -10.49 11.38 -5.82
CA ARG A 47 -9.98 12.73 -5.58
C ARG A 47 -10.63 13.34 -4.35
N PHE A 48 -9.81 13.88 -3.46
CA PHE A 48 -10.24 14.53 -2.23
C PHE A 48 -9.98 16.02 -2.31
N ALA A 49 -10.96 16.83 -1.93
CA ALA A 49 -10.85 18.28 -1.95
C ALA A 49 -11.33 18.89 -0.64
N ASP A 50 -10.64 19.95 -0.22
CA ASP A 50 -11.05 20.77 0.91
C ASP A 50 -12.29 21.60 0.54
N ARG A 51 -13.28 21.59 1.43
CA ARG A 51 -14.52 22.37 1.32
C ARG A 51 -14.69 23.33 2.52
N GLY A 52 -13.59 23.68 3.18
CA GLY A 52 -13.52 24.61 4.31
C GLY A 52 -13.87 23.94 5.64
N ALA A 53 -15.09 23.43 5.79
CA ALA A 53 -15.49 22.77 7.04
C ALA A 53 -14.94 21.33 7.16
N LYS A 54 -14.70 20.68 6.02
CA LYS A 54 -14.13 19.34 5.93
C LYS A 54 -13.59 19.02 4.56
N SER A 55 -12.72 18.03 4.49
CA SER A 55 -12.35 17.42 3.22
C SER A 55 -13.44 16.47 2.74
N THR A 56 -13.60 16.34 1.43
CA THR A 56 -14.65 15.52 0.81
C THR A 56 -14.09 14.65 -0.28
N LEU A 57 -14.62 13.44 -0.44
CA LEU A 57 -14.42 12.64 -1.65
C LEU A 57 -15.16 13.33 -2.80
N HIS A 58 -14.40 14.13 -3.56
CA HIS A 58 -14.92 15.03 -4.59
C HIS A 58 -15.18 14.31 -5.91
N GLU A 59 -14.28 13.39 -6.28
CA GLU A 59 -14.37 12.60 -7.51
C GLU A 59 -14.19 11.11 -7.16
N MET A 60 -15.00 10.27 -7.79
CA MET A 60 -14.91 8.82 -7.67
C MET A 60 -15.23 8.17 -9.01
N GLU A 61 -14.22 7.61 -9.66
CA GLU A 61 -14.39 6.72 -10.80
C GLU A 61 -14.00 5.31 -10.40
N ARG A 62 -14.74 4.31 -10.90
CA ARG A 62 -14.51 2.92 -10.53
C ARG A 62 -14.88 1.97 -11.64
N LYS A 63 -14.13 0.88 -11.72
CA LYS A 63 -14.38 -0.28 -12.56
C LYS A 63 -14.03 -1.52 -11.77
N VAL A 64 -14.95 -2.48 -11.78
CA VAL A 64 -14.79 -3.77 -11.11
C VAL A 64 -13.47 -4.44 -11.50
N PRO A 65 -12.79 -5.11 -10.55
CA PRO A 65 -13.29 -5.48 -9.21
C PRO A 65 -13.09 -4.43 -8.11
N LEU A 66 -12.51 -3.26 -8.40
CA LEU A 66 -12.27 -2.23 -7.39
C LEU A 66 -13.53 -1.38 -7.15
N LEU A 67 -13.85 -1.15 -5.88
CA LEU A 67 -15.06 -0.47 -5.45
C LEU A 67 -14.79 0.42 -4.23
N VAL A 68 -15.36 1.62 -4.26
CA VAL A 68 -15.57 2.48 -3.08
C VAL A 68 -17.05 2.87 -3.08
N GLN A 69 -17.68 2.91 -1.90
CA GLN A 69 -19.09 3.30 -1.78
C GLN A 69 -19.27 4.80 -1.52
N LYS A 70 -18.78 5.28 -0.37
CA LYS A 70 -18.83 6.68 0.05
C LYS A 70 -17.73 6.98 1.06
N ALA A 71 -17.38 8.26 1.22
CA ALA A 71 -16.59 8.71 2.36
C ALA A 71 -17.43 8.66 3.65
N LEU A 72 -16.84 8.12 4.70
CA LEU A 72 -17.37 8.14 6.06
C LEU A 72 -16.58 9.15 6.90
N TYR A 73 -17.15 9.61 8.01
CA TYR A 73 -16.50 10.53 8.95
C TYR A 73 -16.70 9.97 10.36
N TRP A 74 -15.99 8.89 10.65
CA TRP A 74 -16.09 8.17 11.93
C TRP A 74 -14.93 8.47 12.87
N ASP A 75 -13.94 9.24 12.41
CA ASP A 75 -12.79 9.61 13.22
C ASP A 75 -13.17 10.78 14.13
N GLU A 76 -13.41 10.50 15.41
CA GLU A 76 -13.83 11.50 16.40
C GLU A 76 -12.71 12.50 16.73
N GLU A 77 -11.44 12.09 16.58
CA GLU A 77 -10.28 12.96 16.77
C GLU A 77 -10.13 13.93 15.60
N MET A 78 -10.46 13.50 14.38
CA MET A 78 -10.48 14.34 13.17
C MET A 78 -11.83 14.27 12.43
N PRO A 79 -12.90 14.94 12.93
CA PRO A 79 -14.26 14.83 12.34
C PRO A 79 -14.39 15.31 10.89
N PHE A 80 -13.40 16.05 10.40
CA PHE A 80 -13.31 16.58 9.04
C PHE A 80 -12.55 15.65 8.07
N LEU A 81 -12.00 14.53 8.55
CA LEU A 81 -11.25 13.55 7.76
C LEU A 81 -12.19 12.55 7.08
N PRO A 82 -12.23 12.48 5.74
CA PRO A 82 -12.96 11.45 5.04
C PRO A 82 -12.21 10.11 5.14
N CYS A 83 -12.86 9.12 5.72
CA CYS A 83 -12.38 7.75 5.83
C CYS A 83 -13.05 6.86 4.78
N VAL A 84 -12.25 6.27 3.90
CA VAL A 84 -12.68 5.52 2.70
C VAL A 84 -12.14 4.09 2.72
N PRO A 85 -12.99 3.08 2.93
CA PRO A 85 -12.61 1.69 2.72
C PRO A 85 -12.73 1.31 1.23
N MET A 86 -11.62 0.87 0.64
CA MET A 86 -11.55 0.20 -0.65
C MET A 86 -12.03 -1.25 -0.53
N ILE A 87 -12.85 -1.67 -1.48
CA ILE A 87 -13.47 -2.98 -1.53
C ILE A 87 -13.03 -3.66 -2.82
N SER A 88 -12.70 -4.95 -2.74
CA SER A 88 -12.59 -5.82 -3.91
C SER A 88 -13.84 -6.68 -4.02
N THR A 89 -14.57 -6.57 -5.13
CA THR A 89 -15.79 -7.36 -5.36
C THR A 89 -15.51 -8.79 -5.79
N SER A 90 -14.27 -9.14 -6.15
CA SER A 90 -13.86 -10.50 -6.51
C SER A 90 -13.44 -11.33 -5.30
N GLY A 91 -13.23 -10.72 -4.14
CA GLY A 91 -12.78 -11.37 -2.90
C GLY A 91 -11.30 -11.79 -2.88
N CYS A 92 -10.64 -11.86 -4.05
CA CYS A 92 -9.20 -12.10 -4.19
C CYS A 92 -8.67 -11.56 -5.52
N VAL A 93 -7.35 -11.40 -5.59
CA VAL A 93 -6.59 -11.11 -6.81
C VAL A 93 -6.26 -12.43 -7.50
N LEU A 94 -6.60 -12.54 -8.78
CA LEU A 94 -6.48 -13.75 -9.59
C LEU A 94 -5.47 -13.59 -10.73
N GLN A 95 -5.08 -14.71 -11.32
CA GLN A 95 -4.20 -14.73 -12.49
C GLN A 95 -4.74 -13.85 -13.64
N GLY A 96 -3.87 -13.01 -14.18
CA GLY A 96 -4.21 -12.08 -15.26
C GLY A 96 -4.92 -10.81 -14.81
N ASP A 97 -5.15 -10.59 -13.51
CA ASP A 97 -5.69 -9.33 -13.02
C ASP A 97 -4.71 -8.17 -13.28
N ARG A 98 -5.26 -7.03 -13.66
CA ARG A 98 -4.58 -5.76 -13.95
C ARG A 98 -5.35 -4.65 -13.22
N LEU A 99 -4.84 -4.23 -12.08
CA LEU A 99 -5.53 -3.33 -11.16
C LEU A 99 -4.83 -1.97 -11.12
N THR A 100 -5.56 -0.89 -11.33
CA THR A 100 -5.03 0.48 -11.27
C THR A 100 -5.74 1.26 -10.17
N VAL A 101 -4.98 1.90 -9.28
CA VAL A 101 -5.50 2.77 -8.22
C VAL A 101 -4.88 4.16 -8.39
N GLU A 102 -5.71 5.18 -8.55
CA GLU A 102 -5.31 6.58 -8.57
C GLU A 102 -5.92 7.30 -7.36
N ILE A 103 -5.07 7.98 -6.59
CA ILE A 103 -5.47 8.76 -5.42
C ILE A 103 -4.92 10.16 -5.59
N GLU A 104 -5.77 11.16 -5.48
CA GLU A 104 -5.40 12.57 -5.53
C GLU A 104 -5.97 13.28 -4.31
N VAL A 105 -5.11 13.96 -3.56
CA VAL A 105 -5.50 14.79 -2.41
C VAL A 105 -5.10 16.22 -2.73
N ASP A 106 -6.09 17.06 -2.99
CA ASP A 106 -5.89 18.46 -3.39
C ASP A 106 -5.24 19.26 -2.24
N ALA A 107 -4.70 20.43 -2.57
CA ALA A 107 -4.07 21.31 -1.60
C ALA A 107 -4.97 21.59 -0.38
N GLY A 108 -4.40 21.48 0.81
CA GLY A 108 -5.09 21.64 2.10
C GLY A 108 -6.10 20.53 2.46
N ALA A 109 -6.36 19.58 1.55
CA ALA A 109 -7.29 18.49 1.82
C ALA A 109 -6.64 17.37 2.64
N CYS A 110 -7.47 16.53 3.24
CA CYS A 110 -7.05 15.33 3.93
C CYS A 110 -7.86 14.10 3.52
N ALA A 111 -7.25 12.91 3.63
CA ALA A 111 -7.91 11.65 3.35
C ALA A 111 -7.32 10.50 4.17
N HIS A 112 -8.20 9.61 4.65
CA HIS A 112 -7.83 8.31 5.18
C HIS A 112 -8.40 7.22 4.28
N ILE A 113 -7.52 6.40 3.71
CA ILE A 113 -7.88 5.30 2.81
C ILE A 113 -7.38 4.00 3.43
N THR A 114 -8.23 3.00 3.46
CA THR A 114 -7.90 1.65 3.94
C THR A 114 -8.57 0.63 3.02
N THR A 115 -8.35 -0.67 3.24
CA THR A 115 -9.14 -1.72 2.59
C THR A 115 -10.15 -2.30 3.58
N GLN A 116 -11.26 -2.82 3.08
CA GLN A 116 -12.26 -3.48 3.92
C GLN A 116 -11.76 -4.81 4.50
N SER A 117 -10.83 -5.45 3.81
CA SER A 117 -10.26 -6.74 4.20
C SER A 117 -8.83 -6.88 3.67
N ALA A 118 -8.16 -7.93 4.16
CA ALA A 118 -6.90 -8.39 3.60
C ALA A 118 -7.00 -8.67 2.08
N THR A 119 -5.95 -8.33 1.36
CA THR A 119 -5.80 -8.62 -0.08
C THR A 119 -5.24 -10.03 -0.24
N LYS A 120 -6.08 -10.98 -0.62
CA LYS A 120 -5.66 -12.36 -0.91
C LYS A 120 -5.20 -12.45 -2.35
N ILE A 121 -3.98 -12.90 -2.60
CA ILE A 121 -3.48 -13.16 -3.95
C ILE A 121 -3.51 -14.67 -4.14
N HIS A 122 -4.38 -15.14 -5.03
CA HIS A 122 -4.62 -16.57 -5.20
C HIS A 122 -3.48 -17.25 -5.97
N SER A 123 -3.39 -18.58 -5.82
CA SER A 123 -2.54 -19.44 -6.65
C SER A 123 -2.84 -19.24 -8.13
N MET A 124 -1.79 -19.30 -8.96
CA MET A 124 -1.87 -19.05 -10.39
C MET A 124 -1.24 -20.20 -11.17
N ASP A 125 -1.95 -20.70 -12.17
CA ASP A 125 -1.41 -21.70 -13.08
C ASP A 125 -0.67 -21.01 -14.23
N ASN A 126 -1.28 -19.96 -14.77
CA ASN A 126 -0.79 -19.19 -15.90
C ASN A 126 -0.63 -17.72 -15.49
N ASN A 127 0.22 -17.00 -16.18
CA ASN A 127 0.43 -15.56 -16.00
C ASN A 127 0.75 -15.15 -14.54
N PHE A 128 0.52 -13.87 -14.25
CA PHE A 128 0.63 -13.21 -12.96
C PHE A 128 -0.49 -12.16 -12.80
N ALA A 129 -0.59 -11.57 -11.61
CA ALA A 129 -1.40 -10.38 -11.38
C ALA A 129 -0.54 -9.14 -11.20
N ALA A 130 -1.04 -7.99 -11.67
CA ALA A 130 -0.33 -6.72 -11.61
C ALA A 130 -1.19 -5.62 -10.99
N GLN A 131 -0.57 -4.76 -10.18
CA GLN A 131 -1.19 -3.57 -9.62
C GLN A 131 -0.31 -2.34 -9.87
N THR A 132 -0.92 -1.24 -10.28
CA THR A 132 -0.30 0.08 -10.20
C THR A 132 -1.05 0.96 -9.21
N GLN A 133 -0.29 1.80 -8.52
CA GLN A 133 -0.83 2.81 -7.63
C GLN A 133 -0.18 4.15 -7.95
N HIS A 134 -0.99 5.16 -8.27
CA HIS A 134 -0.53 6.53 -8.44
C HIS A 134 -1.17 7.42 -7.39
N ILE A 135 -0.33 7.98 -6.53
CA ILE A 135 -0.74 8.82 -5.41
C ILE A 135 -0.20 10.23 -5.67
N ARG A 136 -1.08 11.23 -5.73
CA ARG A 136 -0.73 12.65 -5.84
C ARG A 136 -1.23 13.40 -4.61
N VAL A 137 -0.35 14.14 -3.94
CA VAL A 137 -0.68 14.87 -2.73
C VAL A 137 -0.18 16.30 -2.84
N GLY A 138 -1.14 17.23 -2.89
CA GLY A 138 -0.88 18.64 -3.12
C GLY A 138 -0.39 19.39 -1.88
N LYS A 139 -0.12 20.69 -2.05
CA LYS A 139 0.40 21.56 -0.99
C LYS A 139 -0.38 21.45 0.32
N GLN A 140 0.36 21.27 1.42
CA GLN A 140 -0.18 21.17 2.80
C GLN A 140 -1.27 20.11 2.98
N ALA A 141 -1.39 19.16 2.05
CA ALA A 141 -2.36 18.09 2.15
C ALA A 141 -1.87 16.94 3.03
N TYR A 142 -2.81 16.14 3.53
CA TYR A 142 -2.54 15.04 4.46
C TYR A 142 -3.19 13.74 3.98
N LEU A 143 -2.39 12.72 3.69
CA LEU A 143 -2.88 11.41 3.26
C LEU A 143 -2.42 10.31 4.20
N GLU A 144 -3.37 9.48 4.62
CA GLU A 144 -3.12 8.19 5.24
C GLU A 144 -3.66 7.10 4.34
N PHE A 145 -2.78 6.31 3.74
CA PHE A 145 -3.16 5.13 2.99
C PHE A 145 -2.65 3.88 3.71
N MET A 146 -3.54 3.31 4.52
CA MET A 146 -3.27 2.21 5.46
C MET A 146 -4.10 0.97 5.08
N PRO A 147 -3.78 0.27 3.98
CA PRO A 147 -4.47 -0.96 3.60
C PRO A 147 -4.23 -2.09 4.62
N ASP A 148 -5.17 -3.04 4.71
CA ASP A 148 -4.96 -4.30 5.44
C ASP A 148 -3.91 -5.19 4.73
N GLN A 149 -3.51 -6.27 5.39
CA GLN A 149 -2.42 -7.12 4.94
C GLN A 149 -2.65 -7.79 3.56
N VAL A 150 -1.54 -8.03 2.85
CA VAL A 150 -1.48 -8.86 1.65
C VAL A 150 -1.14 -10.29 2.03
N ILE A 151 -1.91 -11.26 1.51
CA ILE A 151 -1.76 -12.69 1.78
C ILE A 151 -1.49 -13.40 0.46
N PRO A 152 -0.22 -13.63 0.09
CA PRO A 152 0.13 -14.39 -1.10
C PRO A 152 -0.07 -15.89 -0.86
N HIS A 153 -0.97 -16.53 -1.61
CA HIS A 153 -1.14 -17.99 -1.55
C HIS A 153 0.04 -18.69 -2.23
N ARG A 154 0.17 -20.01 -1.98
CA ARG A 154 1.13 -20.83 -2.71
C ARG A 154 1.00 -20.67 -4.22
N HIS A 155 2.11 -20.68 -4.96
CA HIS A 155 2.14 -20.50 -6.42
C HIS A 155 1.56 -19.17 -6.96
N SER A 156 1.33 -18.18 -6.09
CA SER A 156 0.91 -16.84 -6.54
C SER A 156 2.10 -16.06 -7.12
N ARG A 157 1.80 -15.17 -8.08
CA ARG A 157 2.78 -14.28 -8.74
C ARG A 157 2.18 -12.89 -8.80
N PHE A 158 2.83 -11.94 -8.16
CA PHE A 158 2.30 -10.58 -8.05
C PHE A 158 3.37 -9.53 -8.23
N ILE A 159 3.04 -8.49 -8.99
CA ILE A 159 3.85 -7.28 -9.13
C ILE A 159 3.03 -6.03 -8.82
N SER A 160 3.57 -5.16 -7.98
CA SER A 160 3.03 -3.84 -7.64
C SER A 160 4.03 -2.75 -7.99
N ASP A 161 3.55 -1.64 -8.54
CA ASP A 161 4.32 -0.41 -8.73
C ASP A 161 3.54 0.79 -8.18
N THR A 162 4.08 1.40 -7.12
CA THR A 162 3.50 2.55 -6.42
C THR A 162 4.37 3.77 -6.67
N LEU A 163 3.79 4.79 -7.32
CA LEU A 163 4.40 6.12 -7.45
C LEU A 163 3.66 7.12 -6.58
N ILE A 164 4.42 7.85 -5.76
CA ILE A 164 3.93 8.95 -4.93
C ILE A 164 4.51 10.27 -5.44
N GLU A 165 3.67 11.17 -5.92
CA GLU A 165 4.02 12.55 -6.26
C GLU A 165 3.49 13.44 -5.12
N CYS A 166 4.39 14.12 -4.42
CA CYS A 166 4.05 14.81 -3.19
C CYS A 166 4.69 16.21 -3.16
N ASP A 167 3.91 17.22 -2.81
CA ASP A 167 4.47 18.53 -2.49
C ASP A 167 5.35 18.44 -1.23
N SER A 168 6.37 19.30 -1.18
CA SER A 168 7.33 19.42 -0.08
C SER A 168 6.71 19.74 1.27
N THR A 169 5.53 20.38 1.30
CA THR A 169 4.85 20.73 2.55
C THR A 169 3.73 19.76 2.93
N ALA A 170 3.50 18.71 2.13
CA ALA A 170 2.47 17.73 2.39
C ALA A 170 2.97 16.60 3.30
N THR A 171 2.05 15.82 3.84
CA THR A 171 2.39 14.59 4.58
C THR A 171 1.62 13.39 4.03
N VAL A 172 2.35 12.31 3.74
CA VAL A 172 1.81 11.04 3.24
C VAL A 172 2.32 9.90 4.11
N LEU A 173 1.40 9.09 4.64
CA LEU A 173 1.69 7.80 5.25
C LEU A 173 1.16 6.71 4.34
N TYR A 174 2.01 5.79 3.91
CA TYR A 174 1.63 4.63 3.11
C TYR A 174 2.22 3.36 3.71
N SER A 175 1.38 2.35 3.96
CA SER A 175 1.83 1.08 4.55
C SER A 175 1.58 -0.13 3.65
N GLU A 176 2.50 -1.09 3.68
CA GLU A 176 2.31 -2.44 3.18
C GLU A 176 2.58 -3.46 4.31
N ILE A 177 1.68 -4.43 4.51
CA ILE A 177 1.90 -5.58 5.39
C ILE A 177 1.87 -6.84 4.54
N LEU A 178 2.98 -7.57 4.48
CA LEU A 178 3.11 -8.83 3.78
C LEU A 178 3.08 -10.00 4.76
N MET A 179 2.05 -10.85 4.64
CA MET A 179 1.97 -12.12 5.36
C MET A 179 2.83 -13.18 4.67
N PRO A 180 3.26 -14.24 5.38
CA PRO A 180 4.00 -15.34 4.77
C PRO A 180 3.15 -16.17 3.79
N GLY A 181 1.85 -15.89 3.70
CA GLY A 181 0.83 -16.74 3.08
C GLY A 181 -0.14 -17.26 4.13
N ARG A 182 -0.91 -18.30 3.80
CA ARG A 182 -1.90 -18.89 4.71
C ARG A 182 -1.23 -19.95 5.61
N LYS A 183 -0.29 -19.53 6.46
CA LYS A 183 0.57 -20.41 7.29
C LYS A 183 -0.15 -21.58 7.96
N HIS A 184 -1.39 -21.39 8.41
CA HIS A 184 -2.16 -22.41 9.13
C HIS A 184 -3.11 -23.26 8.25
N HIS A 185 -3.12 -23.05 6.93
CA HIS A 185 -4.04 -23.73 6.02
C HIS A 185 -3.43 -24.98 5.35
N HIS A 186 -2.15 -24.94 4.96
CA HIS A 186 -1.43 -26.06 4.36
C HIS A 186 0.08 -25.87 4.55
N GLN A 187 0.85 -26.96 4.60
CA GLN A 187 2.30 -26.90 4.84
C GLN A 187 3.05 -26.06 3.79
N ASP A 188 2.58 -26.10 2.53
CA ASP A 188 3.20 -25.37 1.40
C ASP A 188 2.77 -23.90 1.31
N GLU A 189 2.01 -23.36 2.27
CA GLU A 189 1.54 -21.97 2.19
C GLU A 189 2.55 -20.97 2.77
N ARG A 190 3.30 -21.36 3.81
CA ARG A 190 4.31 -20.47 4.41
C ARG A 190 5.44 -20.26 3.39
N PHE A 191 5.56 -19.03 2.92
CA PHE A 191 6.45 -18.62 1.84
C PHE A 191 6.29 -19.48 0.58
N GLY A 192 5.06 -19.92 0.30
CA GLY A 192 4.75 -20.83 -0.82
C GLY A 192 4.57 -20.16 -2.17
N PHE A 193 4.51 -18.83 -2.21
CA PHE A 193 4.31 -18.05 -3.43
C PHE A 193 5.51 -18.14 -4.36
N ASP A 194 5.32 -17.89 -5.65
CA ASP A 194 6.42 -17.94 -6.62
C ASP A 194 7.15 -16.61 -6.69
N VAL A 195 6.39 -15.49 -6.76
CA VAL A 195 6.93 -14.13 -6.88
C VAL A 195 6.06 -13.13 -6.13
N TYR A 196 6.67 -12.33 -5.26
CA TYR A 196 6.10 -11.06 -4.78
C TYR A 196 7.08 -9.94 -5.10
N SER A 197 6.66 -9.01 -5.95
CA SER A 197 7.49 -7.90 -6.42
C SER A 197 6.79 -6.57 -6.12
N SER A 198 7.33 -5.77 -5.19
CA SER A 198 6.80 -4.44 -4.85
C SER A 198 7.84 -3.38 -5.17
N ARG A 199 7.44 -2.36 -5.93
CA ARG A 199 8.21 -1.15 -6.15
C ARG A 199 7.47 0.04 -5.56
N ILE A 200 8.15 0.83 -4.74
CA ILE A 200 7.63 2.10 -4.22
C ILE A 200 8.61 3.19 -4.59
N SER A 201 8.14 4.26 -5.21
CA SER A 201 8.96 5.42 -5.54
C SER A 201 8.23 6.71 -5.21
N ALA A 202 8.99 7.76 -4.93
CA ALA A 202 8.44 9.09 -4.75
C ALA A 202 9.15 10.11 -5.64
N LYS A 203 8.41 11.12 -6.07
CA LYS A 203 8.91 12.26 -6.84
C LYS A 203 8.47 13.58 -6.22
N ASN A 204 9.30 14.61 -6.39
CA ASN A 204 8.94 16.00 -6.08
C ASN A 204 8.07 16.60 -7.22
N GLU A 205 7.61 17.85 -7.02
CA GLU A 205 6.80 18.58 -8.02
C GLU A 205 7.54 18.83 -9.35
N ALA A 206 8.88 18.89 -9.32
CA ALA A 206 9.71 19.03 -10.51
C ALA A 206 9.84 17.72 -11.32
N GLY A 207 9.37 16.60 -10.76
CA GLY A 207 9.45 15.26 -11.35
C GLY A 207 10.73 14.50 -11.01
N ASP A 208 11.61 15.05 -10.17
CA ASP A 208 12.83 14.38 -9.73
C ASP A 208 12.50 13.24 -8.77
N VAL A 209 13.18 12.12 -8.93
CA VAL A 209 13.02 10.96 -8.04
C VAL A 209 13.67 11.24 -6.69
N LEU A 210 12.86 11.22 -5.64
CA LEU A 210 13.28 11.39 -4.26
C LEU A 210 13.86 10.09 -3.69
N PHE A 211 13.18 8.96 -3.90
CA PHE A 211 13.69 7.64 -3.56
C PHE A 211 13.03 6.56 -4.41
N THR A 212 13.61 5.36 -4.40
CA THR A 212 12.97 4.15 -4.90
C THR A 212 13.35 2.97 -4.02
N GLU A 213 12.35 2.23 -3.56
CA GLU A 213 12.50 0.92 -2.96
C GLU A 213 11.96 -0.14 -3.92
N LYS A 214 12.69 -1.24 -4.09
CA LYS A 214 12.26 -2.40 -4.87
C LYS A 214 12.51 -3.67 -4.05
N LEU A 215 11.44 -4.36 -3.71
CA LEU A 215 11.46 -5.64 -3.02
C LEU A 215 11.03 -6.74 -3.99
N VAL A 216 11.92 -7.71 -4.24
CA VAL A 216 11.61 -8.89 -5.07
C VAL A 216 11.86 -10.13 -4.24
N LEU A 217 10.78 -10.88 -3.96
CA LEU A 217 10.79 -12.08 -3.15
C LEU A 217 10.45 -13.30 -4.01
N THR A 218 11.36 -14.27 -4.02
CA THR A 218 11.27 -15.53 -4.76
C THR A 218 11.60 -16.69 -3.83
N PRO A 219 10.74 -17.02 -2.84
CA PRO A 219 11.09 -17.91 -1.72
C PRO A 219 11.50 -19.33 -2.14
N LYS A 220 11.06 -19.78 -3.31
CA LYS A 220 11.44 -21.08 -3.90
C LYS A 220 12.86 -21.10 -4.48
N GLU A 221 13.42 -19.94 -4.77
CA GLU A 221 14.78 -19.76 -5.28
C GLU A 221 15.72 -19.26 -4.17
N LYS A 222 15.22 -18.37 -3.31
CA LYS A 222 15.95 -17.75 -2.21
C LYS A 222 15.11 -17.81 -0.93
N PRO A 223 15.46 -18.68 0.04
CA PRO A 223 14.73 -18.77 1.30
C PRO A 223 14.66 -17.43 2.02
N LEU A 224 13.50 -17.12 2.60
CA LEU A 224 13.28 -15.85 3.29
C LEU A 224 13.61 -15.93 4.79
N ASP A 225 13.53 -17.11 5.38
CA ASP A 225 13.78 -17.42 6.79
C ASP A 225 15.28 -17.58 7.11
N VAL A 226 16.09 -16.68 6.55
CA VAL A 226 17.52 -16.59 6.80
C VAL A 226 17.87 -15.28 7.50
N VAL A 227 18.93 -15.30 8.29
CA VAL A 227 19.45 -14.09 8.95
C VAL A 227 19.80 -13.03 7.90
N GLY A 228 19.41 -11.78 8.17
CA GLY A 228 19.57 -10.67 7.22
C GLY A 228 18.41 -10.49 6.24
N VAL A 229 17.44 -11.42 6.20
CA VAL A 229 16.18 -11.28 5.45
C VAL A 229 14.99 -11.24 6.44
N MET A 230 14.40 -12.38 6.78
CA MET A 230 13.35 -12.47 7.80
C MET A 230 13.83 -13.16 9.09
N GLY A 231 14.90 -13.96 9.05
CA GLY A 231 15.33 -14.76 10.19
C GLY A 231 14.20 -15.64 10.73
N THR A 232 13.85 -15.45 11.99
CA THR A 232 12.76 -16.17 12.68
C THR A 232 11.38 -15.52 12.52
N PHE A 233 11.27 -14.41 11.78
CA PHE A 233 10.02 -13.69 11.57
C PHE A 233 9.28 -14.17 10.32
N ASP A 234 7.95 -14.05 10.34
CA ASP A 234 7.09 -14.48 9.24
C ASP A 234 6.40 -13.33 8.51
N ILE A 235 6.11 -12.22 9.22
CA ILE A 235 5.32 -11.11 8.71
C ILE A 235 6.20 -9.88 8.60
N TYR A 236 6.14 -9.21 7.45
CA TYR A 236 6.88 -8.00 7.15
C TYR A 236 5.94 -6.81 7.01
N GLY A 237 6.28 -5.69 7.63
CA GLY A 237 5.57 -4.42 7.53
C GLY A 237 6.52 -3.32 7.08
N ASN A 238 6.05 -2.50 6.15
CA ASN A 238 6.77 -1.36 5.60
C ASN A 238 5.87 -0.14 5.66
N VAL A 239 6.36 0.96 6.21
CA VAL A 239 5.64 2.23 6.25
C VAL A 239 6.54 3.32 5.70
N ILE A 240 6.09 3.97 4.63
CA ILE A 240 6.71 5.14 4.05
C ILE A 240 6.00 6.37 4.60
N VAL A 241 6.78 7.34 5.10
CA VAL A 241 6.28 8.64 5.53
C VAL A 241 6.99 9.71 4.72
N LEU A 242 6.29 10.40 3.83
CA LEU A 242 6.78 11.64 3.21
C LEU A 242 6.25 12.80 4.03
N THR A 243 7.12 13.70 4.49
CA THR A 243 6.71 14.79 5.39
C THR A 243 7.82 15.85 5.49
N PRO A 244 7.52 17.12 5.85
CA PRO A 244 8.54 18.16 6.00
C PRO A 244 9.64 17.79 6.98
N SER A 245 10.86 18.31 6.77
CA SER A 245 12.04 17.97 7.58
C SER A 245 11.84 18.19 9.08
N THR A 246 11.09 19.22 9.47
CA THR A 246 10.75 19.49 10.87
C THR A 246 9.94 18.36 11.50
N CYS A 247 8.97 17.80 10.78
CA CYS A 247 8.17 16.67 11.23
C CYS A 247 9.01 15.39 11.30
N GLN A 248 9.94 15.19 10.35
CA GLN A 248 10.83 14.03 10.34
C GLN A 248 11.64 13.91 11.64
N ASP A 249 12.24 15.02 12.08
CA ASP A 249 13.09 15.07 13.26
C ASP A 249 12.31 14.70 14.53
N GLU A 250 11.11 15.27 14.67
CA GLU A 250 10.23 15.00 15.80
C GLU A 250 9.74 13.55 15.81
N ILE A 251 9.29 13.02 14.67
CA ILE A 251 8.85 11.61 14.55
C ILE A 251 9.99 10.66 14.90
N LEU A 252 11.20 10.89 14.36
CA LEU A 252 12.39 10.08 14.66
C LEU A 252 12.72 10.09 16.15
N SER A 253 12.67 11.26 16.80
CA SER A 253 12.97 11.37 18.24
C SER A 253 12.01 10.56 19.14
N ARG A 254 10.77 10.37 18.67
CA ARG A 254 9.70 9.62 19.37
C ARG A 254 9.64 8.14 18.99
N SER A 255 10.32 7.74 17.92
CA SER A 255 10.23 6.40 17.32
C SER A 255 11.51 5.61 17.60
N ARG A 256 11.59 4.98 18.77
CA ARG A 256 12.74 4.15 19.14
C ARG A 256 12.71 2.81 18.40
N SER A 257 13.89 2.32 18.02
CA SER A 257 14.04 0.96 17.53
C SER A 257 13.83 -0.04 18.66
N PHE A 258 13.29 -1.21 18.33
CA PHE A 258 12.97 -2.27 19.29
C PHE A 258 13.29 -3.64 18.68
N TYR A 259 13.72 -4.57 19.51
CA TYR A 259 13.97 -5.95 19.13
C TYR A 259 13.57 -6.93 20.24
N SER A 260 12.81 -7.95 19.86
CA SER A 260 12.58 -9.20 20.58
C SER A 260 12.42 -10.34 19.57
N GLU A 261 12.32 -11.58 20.03
CA GLU A 261 12.09 -12.74 19.15
C GLU A 261 10.71 -12.73 18.47
N GLU A 262 9.77 -11.90 18.95
CA GLU A 262 8.39 -11.83 18.44
C GLU A 262 8.09 -10.54 17.66
N LEU A 263 8.91 -9.50 17.85
CA LEU A 263 8.73 -8.19 17.23
C LEU A 263 10.08 -7.47 17.07
N CYS A 264 10.37 -6.99 15.88
CA CYS A 264 11.53 -6.16 15.60
C CYS A 264 11.09 -4.97 14.74
N HIS A 265 11.45 -3.75 15.11
CA HIS A 265 11.18 -2.59 14.27
C HIS A 265 12.22 -1.48 14.41
N GLY A 266 12.30 -0.66 13.38
CA GLY A 266 13.16 0.51 13.35
C GLY A 266 12.66 1.53 12.33
N VAL A 267 13.09 2.78 12.52
CA VAL A 267 12.83 3.89 11.61
C VAL A 267 14.15 4.49 11.14
N SER A 268 14.21 4.91 9.89
CA SER A 268 15.34 5.65 9.34
C SER A 268 14.87 6.75 8.39
N ARG A 269 15.77 7.66 8.03
CA ARG A 269 15.50 8.67 6.99
C ARG A 269 15.57 8.04 5.60
N LEU A 270 14.65 8.45 4.74
CA LEU A 270 14.78 8.27 3.31
C LEU A 270 15.83 9.24 2.74
N PRO A 271 16.47 8.92 1.60
CA PRO A 271 17.41 9.81 0.96
C PRO A 271 16.75 11.13 0.51
N ASN A 272 17.57 12.10 0.15
CA ASN A 272 17.14 13.40 -0.39
C ASN A 272 16.18 14.18 0.53
N GLY A 273 16.19 13.89 1.84
CA GLY A 273 15.30 14.51 2.80
C GLY A 273 13.82 14.22 2.55
N ALA A 274 13.50 13.15 1.81
CA ALA A 274 12.14 12.86 1.36
C ALA A 274 11.18 12.56 2.52
N GLY A 275 11.69 12.01 3.62
CA GLY A 275 10.86 11.55 4.72
C GLY A 275 11.52 10.41 5.49
N LEU A 276 10.70 9.49 6.00
CA LEU A 276 11.09 8.37 6.84
C LEU A 276 10.60 7.04 6.26
N ILE A 277 11.31 5.97 6.60
CA ILE A 277 10.90 4.60 6.38
C ILE A 277 10.92 3.85 7.71
N TYR A 278 9.80 3.24 8.03
CA TYR A 278 9.64 2.38 9.19
C TYR A 278 9.44 0.94 8.73
N LYS A 279 10.28 0.04 9.23
CA LYS A 279 10.19 -1.39 8.95
C LYS A 279 9.91 -2.13 10.23
N VAL A 280 9.04 -3.13 10.15
CA VAL A 280 8.68 -3.99 11.26
C VAL A 280 8.59 -5.44 10.79
N LEU A 281 9.05 -6.35 11.65
CA LEU A 281 8.96 -7.79 11.51
C LEU A 281 8.24 -8.35 12.73
N ALA A 282 7.35 -9.32 12.53
CA ALA A 282 6.68 -10.02 13.61
C ALA A 282 6.29 -11.44 13.21
N ASN A 283 5.87 -12.24 14.20
CA ASN A 283 5.31 -13.57 14.00
C ASN A 283 3.78 -13.64 14.18
N ASP A 284 3.18 -12.50 14.52
CA ASP A 284 1.76 -12.38 14.80
C ASP A 284 1.17 -11.12 14.14
N SER A 285 -0.04 -11.27 13.59
CA SER A 285 -0.69 -10.19 12.84
C SER A 285 -1.21 -9.07 13.75
N THR A 286 -1.59 -9.38 14.99
CA THR A 286 -2.04 -8.37 15.95
C THR A 286 -0.84 -7.53 16.40
N ARG A 287 0.31 -8.15 16.69
CA ARG A 287 1.55 -7.45 17.06
C ARG A 287 2.03 -6.49 15.98
N ILE A 288 2.08 -6.92 14.72
CA ILE A 288 2.55 -6.04 13.64
C ILE A 288 1.58 -4.88 13.38
N LYS A 289 0.27 -5.14 13.40
CA LYS A 289 -0.76 -4.10 13.24
C LYS A 289 -0.69 -3.08 14.39
N LYS A 290 -0.47 -3.56 15.62
CA LYS A 290 -0.28 -2.67 16.77
C LYS A 290 0.97 -1.80 16.60
N ALA A 291 2.11 -2.38 16.24
CA ALA A 291 3.35 -1.63 16.06
C ALA A 291 3.24 -0.57 14.95
N ILE A 292 2.59 -0.90 13.82
CA ILE A 292 2.30 0.06 12.75
C ILE A 292 1.33 1.14 13.22
N ARG A 293 0.29 0.77 14.00
CA ARG A 293 -0.65 1.73 14.56
C ARG A 293 0.01 2.71 15.53
N ASP A 294 0.90 2.23 16.40
CA ASP A 294 1.63 3.06 17.36
C ASP A 294 2.53 4.07 16.62
N PHE A 295 3.22 3.62 15.57
CA PHE A 295 4.00 4.50 14.70
C PHE A 295 3.12 5.50 13.94
N TRP A 296 2.00 5.04 13.35
CA TRP A 296 1.01 5.89 12.68
C TRP A 296 0.49 6.97 13.63
N GLN A 297 0.16 6.64 14.87
CA GLN A 297 -0.30 7.62 15.86
C GLN A 297 0.74 8.72 16.10
N THR A 298 2.02 8.33 16.24
CA THR A 298 3.12 9.28 16.40
C THR A 298 3.20 10.23 15.21
N VAL A 299 3.15 9.68 14.00
CA VAL A 299 3.20 10.50 12.77
C VAL A 299 2.01 11.43 12.66
N ARG A 300 0.77 10.94 12.88
CA ARG A 300 -0.43 11.77 12.81
C ARG A 300 -0.38 12.92 13.82
N GLN A 301 0.02 12.64 15.07
CA GLN A 301 0.13 13.67 16.10
C GLN A 301 1.13 14.76 15.71
N VAL A 302 2.29 14.39 15.15
CA VAL A 302 3.28 15.36 14.71
C VAL A 302 2.81 16.15 13.48
N ALA A 303 2.19 15.49 12.51
CA ALA A 303 1.81 16.11 11.25
C ALA A 303 0.54 16.98 11.35
N THR A 304 -0.37 16.63 12.25
CA THR A 304 -1.72 17.23 12.30
C THR A 304 -2.10 17.80 13.66
N GLY A 305 -1.39 17.44 14.73
CA GLY A 305 -1.77 17.75 16.11
C GLY A 305 -2.84 16.82 16.70
N TYR A 306 -3.46 15.95 15.90
CA TYR A 306 -4.53 15.04 16.33
C TYR A 306 -4.02 13.63 16.60
N SER A 307 -4.70 12.89 17.49
CA SER A 307 -4.40 11.50 17.78
C SER A 307 -5.16 10.53 16.85
N LEU A 308 -4.92 9.23 17.02
CA LEU A 308 -5.82 8.20 16.50
C LEU A 308 -6.95 7.94 17.50
N PRO A 309 -8.19 7.70 17.04
CA PRO A 309 -9.26 7.23 17.93
C PRO A 309 -8.91 5.86 18.51
N ALA A 310 -9.64 5.38 19.51
CA ALA A 310 -9.47 4.00 19.98
C ALA A 310 -9.71 2.99 18.83
N PRO A 311 -9.02 1.83 18.79
CA PRO A 311 -9.34 0.78 17.84
C PRO A 311 -10.81 0.35 17.98
N PHE A 312 -11.49 0.08 16.87
CA PHE A 312 -12.80 -0.57 16.91
C PHE A 312 -12.69 -1.94 17.57
N LEU A 313 -13.69 -2.31 18.37
CA LEU A 313 -13.71 -3.57 19.15
C LEU A 313 -13.49 -4.83 18.29
N TRP A 314 -13.89 -4.81 17.02
CA TRP A 314 -13.75 -5.93 16.08
C TRP A 314 -12.47 -5.87 15.22
N LYS A 315 -11.60 -4.88 15.43
CA LYS A 315 -10.30 -4.73 14.75
C LYS A 315 -9.09 -5.01 15.67
N VAL A 316 -9.34 -5.42 16.92
CA VAL A 316 -8.31 -5.83 17.90
C VAL A 316 -7.76 -7.21 17.56
#